data_AF-A0A0B7IIP8-F1
#
_entry.id   AF-A0A0B7IIP8-F1
#
_cell.length_a   1.000
_cell.length_b   1.000
_cell.length_c   1.000
_cell.angle_alpha   90.00
_cell.angle_beta   90.00
_cell.angle_gamma   90.00
#
_symmetry.space_group_name_H-M   'P 1'
#
loop_
_entity.id
_entity.type
_entity.pdbx_description
1 polymer ?
#
loop_
_entity_poly.entity_id
_entity_poly.type
_entity_poly.pdbx_seq_one_letter_code
_entity_poly.pdbx_strand_id
1 'polypeptide(L)'
;MKNRDINGFCSDYWKSYSEVIPSEKHMESKAETFTVEGYNSRIRHYLARFKRKGKCYSKSKTMLENSLKLLFLKLNNQLNIII
;
A
#
# COMPACT_ATOMS: atom_id res chain seq x y z
N MET A 1 -17.20 5.66 0.97
CA MET A 1 -16.31 5.92 2.12
C MET A 1 -17.13 6.66 3.15
N LYS A 2 -17.28 6.14 4.37
CA LYS A 2 -18.04 6.82 5.44
C LYS A 2 -17.39 8.18 5.75
N ASN A 3 -18.21 9.20 5.99
CA ASN A 3 -17.83 10.55 6.46
C ASN A 3 -16.86 10.43 7.64
N ARG A 4 -15.56 10.52 7.35
CA ARG A 4 -14.52 10.78 8.33
C ARG A 4 -14.03 12.18 8.03
N ASP A 5 -13.95 13.02 9.06
CA ASP A 5 -13.23 14.28 8.92
C ASP A 5 -11.76 13.96 8.72
N ILE A 6 -11.32 14.09 7.47
CA ILE A 6 -9.91 13.95 7.10
C ILE A 6 -9.29 15.34 7.22
N ASN A 7 -8.40 15.49 8.20
CA ASN A 7 -7.72 16.75 8.50
C ASN A 7 -6.72 17.17 7.41
N GLY A 8 -6.21 16.22 6.62
CA GLY A 8 -5.28 16.50 5.53
C GLY A 8 -4.80 15.24 4.83
N PHE A 9 -4.18 15.42 3.67
CA PHE A 9 -3.57 14.39 2.85
C PHE A 9 -2.09 14.70 2.64
N CYS A 10 -1.24 13.69 2.81
CA CYS A 10 0.16 13.77 2.44
C CYS A 10 0.39 12.98 1.15
N SER A 11 1.07 13.56 0.16
CA SER A 11 1.48 12.84 -1.05
C SER A 11 2.89 13.20 -1.45
N ASP A 12 3.41 12.45 -2.42
CA ASP A 12 4.59 12.87 -3.16
C ASP A 12 4.25 14.03 -4.13
N TYR A 13 5.27 14.50 -4.83
CA TYR A 13 5.17 15.61 -5.80
C TYR A 13 4.57 15.18 -7.15
N TRP A 14 3.75 14.12 -7.19
CA TRP A 14 3.10 13.72 -8.43
C TRP A 14 1.94 14.68 -8.75
N LYS A 15 2.01 15.32 -9.93
CA LYS A 15 1.07 16.37 -10.40
C LYS A 15 -0.42 16.05 -10.26
N SER A 16 -0.82 14.81 -10.55
CA SER A 16 -2.20 14.35 -10.37
C SER A 16 -2.73 14.48 -8.94
N TYR A 17 -1.88 14.44 -7.90
CA TYR A 17 -2.35 14.65 -6.52
C TYR A 17 -2.69 16.11 -6.26
N SER A 18 -1.86 17.05 -6.72
CA SER A 18 -2.15 18.49 -6.60
C SER A 18 -3.31 18.96 -7.47
N GLU A 19 -3.65 18.23 -8.53
CA GLU A 19 -4.86 18.49 -9.34
C GLU A 19 -6.16 17.99 -8.69
N VAL A 20 -6.08 17.02 -7.76
CA VAL A 20 -7.26 16.34 -7.18
C VAL A 20 -7.49 16.73 -5.73
N ILE A 21 -6.44 16.95 -4.96
CA ILE A 21 -6.51 17.25 -3.53
C ILE A 21 -6.54 18.77 -3.35
N PRO A 22 -7.53 19.33 -2.62
CA PRO A 22 -7.55 20.75 -2.32
C PRO A 22 -6.25 21.19 -1.62
N SER A 23 -5.65 22.27 -2.10
CA SER A 23 -4.37 22.80 -1.58
C SER A 23 -4.39 23.06 -0.07
N GLU A 24 -5.54 23.48 0.46
CA GLU A 24 -5.75 23.72 1.91
C GLU A 24 -5.57 22.46 2.77
N LYS A 25 -5.74 21.27 2.17
CA LYS A 25 -5.64 19.97 2.83
C LYS A 25 -4.47 19.15 2.30
N HIS A 26 -3.64 19.69 1.42
CA HIS A 26 -2.60 18.95 0.73
C HIS A 26 -1.21 19.34 1.23
N MET A 27 -0.50 18.36 1.77
CA MET A 27 0.91 18.51 2.13
C MET A 27 1.77 17.61 1.23
N GLU A 28 2.52 18.23 0.33
CA GLU A 28 3.48 17.51 -0.52
C GLU A 28 4.81 17.34 0.23
N SER A 29 5.15 16.10 0.58
CA SER A 29 6.44 15.80 1.21
C SER A 29 6.90 14.38 0.91
N LYS A 30 8.21 14.19 0.79
CA LYS A 30 8.84 12.86 0.78
C LYS A 30 9.10 12.29 2.17
N ALA A 31 9.06 13.13 3.21
CA ALA A 31 9.35 12.71 4.58
C ALA A 31 8.33 11.67 5.07
N GLU A 32 7.06 11.86 4.70
CA GLU A 32 5.96 11.01 5.14
C GLU A 32 5.76 9.75 4.25
N THR A 33 6.42 9.66 3.09
CA THR A 33 6.23 8.54 2.14
C THR A 33 7.11 7.32 2.45
N PHE A 34 8.14 7.48 3.29
CA PHE A 34 9.11 6.42 3.60
C PHE A 34 8.43 5.12 4.06
N THR A 35 7.43 5.23 4.94
CA THR A 35 6.69 4.08 5.44
C THR A 35 5.98 3.33 4.30
N VAL A 36 5.26 4.05 3.44
CA VAL A 36 4.52 3.47 2.30
C VAL A 36 5.47 2.81 1.30
N GLU A 37 6.59 3.47 1.00
CA GLU A 37 7.64 2.94 0.13
C GLU A 37 8.26 1.66 0.70
N GLY A 38 8.54 1.65 2.02
CA GLY A 38 9.02 0.48 2.74
C GLY A 38 8.06 -0.70 2.65
N TYR A 39 6.76 -0.47 2.87
CA TYR A 39 5.73 -1.51 2.70
C TYR A 39 5.65 -2.02 1.26
N ASN A 40 5.65 -1.12 0.28
CA ASN A 40 5.64 -1.49 -1.14
C ASN A 40 6.86 -2.33 -1.54
N SER A 41 8.03 -2.01 -0.96
CA SER A 41 9.25 -2.81 -1.12
C SER A 41 9.07 -4.22 -0.53
N ARG A 42 8.56 -4.34 0.69
CA ARG A 42 8.28 -5.64 1.33
C ARG A 42 7.29 -6.49 0.54
N ILE A 43 6.22 -5.89 0.01
CA ILE A 43 5.24 -6.59 -0.82
C ILE A 43 5.93 -7.17 -2.07
N ARG A 44 6.73 -6.37 -2.79
CA ARG A 44 7.45 -6.84 -3.98
C ARG A 44 8.56 -7.85 -3.66
N HIS A 45 9.15 -7.76 -2.48
CA HIS A 45 10.17 -8.69 -1.99
C HIS A 45 9.57 -10.08 -1.74
N TYR A 46 8.49 -10.17 -0.95
CA TYR A 46 7.91 -11.46 -0.55
C TYR A 46 6.95 -12.05 -1.57
N LEU A 47 6.22 -11.23 -2.31
CA LEU A 47 5.21 -11.69 -3.25
C LEU A 47 5.67 -11.44 -4.68
N ALA A 48 6.30 -12.46 -5.29
CA ALA A 48 6.80 -12.43 -6.66
C ALA A 48 5.75 -11.97 -7.70
N ARG A 49 4.46 -12.18 -7.37
CA ARG A 49 3.33 -11.77 -8.21
C ARG A 49 3.15 -10.26 -8.37
N PHE A 50 3.71 -9.47 -7.47
CA PHE A 50 3.73 -8.00 -7.56
C PHE A 50 5.03 -7.48 -8.19
N LYS A 51 5.99 -8.37 -8.49
CA LYS A 51 7.28 -7.99 -9.10
C LYS A 51 7.20 -7.92 -10.62
N ARG A 52 6.53 -8.87 -11.28
CA ARG A 52 6.52 -8.97 -12.75
C ARG A 52 5.15 -9.30 -13.34
N LYS A 53 4.49 -8.29 -13.92
CA LYS A 53 3.13 -8.36 -14.49
C LYS A 53 2.93 -9.50 -15.51
N GLY A 54 3.94 -9.80 -16.33
CA GLY A 54 3.80 -10.79 -17.42
C GLY A 54 4.07 -12.25 -17.07
N LYS A 55 4.62 -12.56 -15.89
CA LYS A 55 5.01 -13.96 -15.54
C LYS A 55 4.28 -14.50 -14.32
N CYS A 56 4.05 -13.66 -13.33
CA CYS A 56 3.48 -14.08 -12.06
C CYS A 56 2.28 -13.17 -11.79
N TYR A 57 1.11 -13.50 -12.32
CA TYR A 57 -0.10 -12.70 -12.10
C TYR A 57 -1.20 -13.53 -11.43
N SER A 58 -2.10 -12.85 -10.71
CA SER A 58 -3.30 -13.48 -10.16
C SER A 58 -4.35 -13.63 -11.23
N LYS A 59 -4.98 -14.81 -11.30
CA LYS A 59 -6.25 -15.00 -12.01
C LYS A 59 -7.48 -14.79 -11.12
N SER A 60 -7.28 -14.76 -9.79
CA SER A 60 -8.35 -14.55 -8.80
C SER A 60 -8.03 -13.34 -7.93
N LYS A 61 -9.03 -12.46 -7.78
CA LYS A 61 -9.00 -11.32 -6.86
C LYS A 61 -8.97 -11.79 -5.41
N THR A 62 -9.76 -12.80 -5.05
CA THR A 62 -9.77 -13.40 -3.72
C THR A 62 -8.38 -13.93 -3.32
N MET A 63 -7.67 -14.58 -4.25
CA MET A 63 -6.30 -15.05 -3.97
C MET A 63 -5.29 -13.91 -3.81
N LEU A 64 -5.48 -12.79 -4.51
CA LEU A 64 -4.66 -11.59 -4.34
C LEU A 64 -4.85 -11.03 -2.93
N GLU A 65 -6.10 -10.87 -2.50
CA GLU A 65 -6.46 -10.37 -1.17
C GLU A 65 -5.94 -11.29 -0.06
N ASN A 66 -6.12 -12.61 -0.20
CA ASN A 66 -5.64 -13.59 0.77
C ASN A 66 -4.11 -13.58 0.88
N SER A 67 -3.39 -13.47 -0.25
CA SER A 67 -1.92 -13.39 -0.24
C SER A 67 -1.40 -12.16 0.50
N LEU A 68 -2.05 -11.00 0.30
CA LEU A 68 -1.71 -9.76 1.00
C LEU A 68 -2.04 -9.87 2.50
N LYS A 69 -3.23 -10.35 2.84
CA LYS A 69 -3.64 -10.58 4.24
C LYS A 69 -2.66 -11.49 4.95
N LEU A 70 -2.29 -12.61 4.33
CA LEU A 70 -1.34 -13.56 4.92
C LEU A 70 0.03 -12.91 5.13
N LEU A 71 0.52 -12.14 4.17
CA LEU A 71 1.77 -11.40 4.33
C LEU A 71 1.68 -10.42 5.51
N PHE A 72 0.64 -9.60 5.59
CA PHE A 72 0.51 -8.62 6.66
C PHE A 72 0.36 -9.27 8.04
N LEU A 73 -0.43 -10.34 8.16
CA LEU A 73 -0.51 -11.11 9.39
C LEU A 73 0.86 -11.67 9.79
N LYS A 74 1.67 -12.14 8.84
CA LYS A 74 3.05 -12.57 9.10
C LYS A 74 3.92 -11.41 9.59
N LEU A 75 3.90 -10.28 8.89
CA LEU A 75 4.74 -9.12 9.22
C LEU A 75 4.37 -8.48 10.57
N ASN A 76 3.13 -8.67 11.00
CA ASN A 76 2.62 -8.23 12.29
C ASN A 76 2.75 -9.29 13.40
N ASN A 77 3.36 -10.45 13.12
CA ASN A 77 3.46 -11.58 14.05
C ASN A 77 2.11 -12.08 14.58
N GLN A 78 1.07 -12.04 13.74
CA GLN A 78 -0.30 -12.48 14.07
C GLN A 78 -0.65 -13.85 13.49
N LEU A 79 0.34 -14.57 12.92
CA LEU A 79 0.15 -15.93 12.42
C LEU A 79 0.51 -16.96 13.50
N ASN A 80 -0.51 -17.49 14.15
CA ASN A 80 -0.38 -18.50 15.21
C ASN A 80 -0.01 -19.91 14.71
N ILE A 81 0.01 -20.14 13.38
CA ILE A 81 0.22 -21.46 12.76
C ILE A 81 1.70 -21.80 12.56
N ILE A 82 2.63 -20.88 12.82
CA ILE A 82 4.08 -21.08 12.64
C ILE A 82 4.83 -20.94 14.00
N ILE A 83 4.24 -21.46 15.08
CA ILE A 83 4.93 -21.69 16.36
C ILE A 83 5.23 -23.18 16.44
#